data_AF-A0A1M5T129-F1
#
_entry.id   AF-A0A1M5T129-F1
#
_cell.length_a   1.000
_cell.length_b   1.000
_cell.length_c   1.000
_cell.angle_alpha   90.00
_cell.angle_beta   90.00
_cell.angle_gamma   90.00
#
_symmetry.space_group_name_H-M   'P 1'
#
loop_
_entity.id
_entity.type
_entity.pdbx_description
1 polymer ?
#
loop_
_entity_poly.entity_id
_entity_poly.type
_entity_poly.pdbx_seq_one_letter_code
_entity_poly.pdbx_strand_id
1 'polypeptide(L)'
;MSKKSFVECERQRIQKLIDFRLPEVFKWVGALLVVAAFVLFFVKNQFPDSAVVIRDIGRKLFIVGLLCISLSRDKEEDEMTIALRAQSYAIAFIIGVLYALIMPYVEFGVSNVVHSGGEAYKDLGDFQLLSFMFLIQLGFYYTLKRYR
;
A
#
# COMPACT_ATOMS: atom_id res chain seq x y z
N MET A 1 -28.83 23.78 24.06
CA MET A 1 -28.04 23.21 22.95
C MET A 1 -27.57 21.83 23.40
N SER A 2 -28.15 20.75 22.88
CA SER A 2 -27.98 19.40 23.45
C SER A 2 -26.65 18.78 23.00
N LYS A 3 -25.97 18.03 23.88
CA LYS A 3 -24.69 17.37 23.59
C LYS A 3 -24.71 16.49 22.32
N LYS A 4 -25.88 15.98 21.94
CA LYS A 4 -26.09 15.22 20.69
C LYS A 4 -25.73 16.06 19.45
N SER A 5 -26.16 17.33 19.39
CA SER A 5 -25.90 18.16 18.20
C SER A 5 -24.42 18.49 17.99
N PHE A 6 -23.59 18.48 19.05
CA PHE A 6 -22.16 18.71 18.93
C PHE A 6 -21.45 17.47 18.35
N VAL A 7 -21.77 16.28 18.88
CA VAL A 7 -21.22 15.00 18.39
C VAL A 7 -21.60 14.75 16.93
N GLU A 8 -22.86 15.01 16.55
CA GLU A 8 -23.28 14.91 15.15
C GLU A 8 -22.51 15.89 14.24
N CYS A 9 -22.24 17.11 14.70
CA CYS A 9 -21.52 18.13 13.92
C CYS A 9 -20.03 17.78 13.73
N GLU A 10 -19.38 17.24 14.77
CA GLU A 10 -18.02 16.69 14.65
C GLU A 10 -17.98 15.50 13.70
N ARG A 11 -18.95 14.59 13.80
CA ARG A 11 -19.04 13.43 12.90
C ARG A 11 -19.16 13.86 11.44
N GLN A 12 -19.97 14.88 11.14
CA GLN A 12 -20.10 15.43 9.79
C GLN A 12 -18.81 16.10 9.29
N ARG A 13 -18.08 16.81 10.16
CA ARG A 13 -16.79 17.39 9.78
C ARG A 13 -15.73 16.32 9.49
N ILE A 14 -15.65 15.30 10.33
CA ILE A 14 -14.73 14.16 10.14
C ILE A 14 -15.11 13.40 8.87
N GLN A 15 -16.41 13.16 8.63
CA GLN A 15 -16.87 12.55 7.39
C GLN A 15 -16.49 13.38 6.17
N LYS A 16 -16.64 14.71 6.18
CA LYS A 16 -16.21 15.59 5.07
C LYS A 16 -14.71 15.51 4.78
N LEU A 17 -13.87 15.33 5.80
CA LEU A 17 -12.42 15.14 5.63
C LEU A 17 -12.09 13.75 5.08
N ILE A 18 -12.78 12.72 5.55
CA ILE A 18 -12.66 11.34 5.04
C ILE A 18 -13.18 11.23 3.60
N ASP A 19 -14.19 12.05 3.23
CA ASP A 19 -14.76 12.12 1.88
C ASP A 19 -13.89 12.89 0.88
N PHE A 20 -12.76 13.46 1.33
CA PHE A 20 -11.74 14.00 0.43
C PHE A 20 -11.02 12.84 -0.30
N ARG A 21 -11.75 12.16 -1.18
CA ARG A 21 -11.29 11.09 -2.04
C ARG A 21 -10.94 11.64 -3.41
N LEU A 22 -9.83 11.17 -3.97
CA LEU A 22 -9.36 11.67 -5.25
C LEU A 22 -10.27 11.21 -6.40
N PRO A 23 -10.51 12.08 -7.40
CA PRO A 23 -11.37 11.75 -8.54
C PRO A 23 -10.87 10.50 -9.29
N GLU A 24 -11.77 9.81 -10.00
CA GLU A 24 -11.53 8.54 -10.71
C GLU A 24 -10.30 8.57 -11.64
N VAL A 25 -9.97 9.75 -12.18
CA VAL A 25 -8.78 9.97 -13.03
C VAL A 25 -7.50 9.52 -12.32
N PHE A 26 -7.42 9.65 -11.01
CA PHE A 26 -6.25 9.24 -10.22
C PHE A 26 -6.04 7.73 -10.18
N LYS A 27 -7.08 6.91 -10.44
CA LYS A 27 -6.94 5.47 -10.58
C LYS A 27 -6.09 5.12 -11.80
N TRP A 28 -6.38 5.78 -12.93
CA TRP A 28 -5.63 5.64 -14.17
C TRP A 28 -4.23 6.24 -14.10
N VAL A 29 -4.08 7.40 -13.46
CA VAL A 29 -2.77 8.00 -13.19
C VAL A 29 -1.92 7.07 -12.32
N GLY A 30 -2.49 6.52 -11.25
CA GLY A 30 -1.80 5.57 -10.38
C GLY A 30 -1.39 4.29 -11.12
N ALA A 31 -2.26 3.75 -11.97
CA ALA A 31 -1.92 2.60 -12.83
C ALA A 31 -0.77 2.92 -13.79
N LEU A 32 -0.79 4.09 -14.42
CA LEU A 32 0.28 4.55 -15.31
C LEU A 32 1.61 4.72 -14.55
N LEU A 33 1.59 5.25 -13.33
CA LEU A 33 2.78 5.37 -12.47
C LEU A 33 3.36 4.00 -12.10
N VAL A 34 2.51 3.02 -11.75
CA VAL A 34 2.95 1.66 -11.44
C VAL A 34 3.59 1.01 -12.68
N VAL A 35 2.98 1.15 -13.87
CA VAL A 35 3.54 0.64 -15.12
C VAL A 35 4.88 1.31 -15.43
N ALA A 36 4.98 2.64 -15.29
CA ALA A 36 6.23 3.36 -15.48
C ALA A 36 7.33 2.89 -14.51
N ALA A 37 6.99 2.63 -13.25
CA ALA A 37 7.92 2.07 -12.27
C ALA A 37 8.43 0.68 -12.68
N PHE A 38 7.56 -0.19 -13.21
CA PHE A 38 7.96 -1.48 -13.76
C PHE A 38 8.94 -1.34 -14.93
N VAL A 39 8.69 -0.42 -15.86
CA VAL A 39 9.62 -0.14 -16.97
C VAL A 39 10.98 0.31 -16.44
N LEU A 40 11.02 1.20 -15.43
CA LEU A 40 12.27 1.64 -14.81
C LEU A 40 13.06 0.48 -14.18
N PHE A 41 12.39 -0.51 -13.59
CA PHE A 41 13.06 -1.70 -13.07
C PHE A 41 13.75 -2.53 -14.16
N PHE A 42 13.19 -2.61 -15.37
CA PHE A 42 13.85 -3.25 -16.52
C PHE A 42 15.02 -2.41 -17.06
N VAL A 43 14.82 -1.09 -17.20
CA VAL A 43 15.85 -0.16 -17.70
C VAL A 43 17.06 -0.09 -16.77
N LYS A 44 16.88 -0.32 -15.46
CA LYS A 44 17.98 -0.41 -14.49
C LYS A 44 19.10 -1.37 -14.94
N ASN A 45 18.77 -2.45 -15.64
CA ASN A 45 19.74 -3.44 -16.07
C ASN A 45 20.62 -2.96 -17.24
N GLN A 46 20.21 -1.91 -17.97
CA GLN A 46 20.95 -1.37 -19.10
C GLN A 46 21.94 -0.26 -18.72
N PHE A 47 21.77 0.38 -17.56
CA PHE A 47 22.61 1.50 -17.11
C PHE A 47 23.16 1.24 -15.70
N PRO A 48 24.33 0.58 -15.57
CA PRO A 48 24.91 0.23 -14.27
C PRO A 48 25.34 1.45 -13.44
N ASP A 49 25.86 2.51 -14.07
CA ASP A 49 26.35 3.70 -13.37
C ASP A 49 25.24 4.51 -12.66
N SER A 50 24.03 4.51 -13.21
CA SER A 50 22.87 5.21 -12.64
C SER A 50 21.85 4.27 -11.98
N ALA A 51 22.18 2.98 -11.85
CA ALA A 51 21.28 1.94 -11.36
C ALA A 51 20.73 2.22 -9.94
N VAL A 52 21.53 2.84 -9.07
CA VAL A 52 21.12 3.17 -7.69
C VAL A 52 20.01 4.23 -7.69
N VAL A 53 20.18 5.30 -8.48
CA VAL A 53 19.21 6.39 -8.61
C VAL A 53 17.93 5.91 -9.28
N ILE A 54 18.07 5.15 -10.38
CA ILE A 54 16.92 4.54 -11.08
C ILE A 54 16.12 3.63 -10.13
N ARG A 55 16.81 2.85 -9.30
CA ARG A 55 16.17 1.98 -8.30
C ARG A 55 15.38 2.79 -7.26
N ASP A 56 15.96 3.86 -6.72
CA ASP A 56 15.31 4.65 -5.68
C ASP A 56 14.08 5.40 -6.22
N ILE A 57 14.21 6.00 -7.41
CA ILE A 57 13.08 6.63 -8.11
C ILE A 57 11.99 5.61 -8.41
N GLY A 58 12.34 4.44 -8.96
CA GLY A 58 11.37 3.38 -9.27
C GLY A 58 10.61 2.91 -8.04
N ARG A 59 11.30 2.73 -6.89
CA ARG A 59 10.68 2.36 -5.61
C ARG A 59 9.67 3.40 -5.13
N LYS A 60 10.05 4.68 -5.11
CA LYS A 60 9.17 5.78 -4.69
C LYS A 60 7.98 5.93 -5.63
N LEU A 61 8.23 5.90 -6.94
CA LEU A 61 7.19 6.00 -7.97
C LEU A 61 6.15 4.87 -7.84
N PHE A 62 6.62 3.65 -7.57
CA PHE A 62 5.76 2.49 -7.36
C PHE A 62 4.86 2.65 -6.13
N ILE A 63 5.41 3.08 -4.99
CA ILE A 63 4.62 3.33 -3.77
C ILE A 63 3.59 4.44 -4.00
N VAL A 64 4.00 5.55 -4.61
CA VAL A 64 3.09 6.66 -4.93
C VAL A 64 1.99 6.20 -5.89
N GLY A 65 2.32 5.40 -6.89
CA GLY A 65 1.34 4.81 -7.81
C GLY A 65 0.32 3.93 -7.09
N LEU A 66 0.78 3.04 -6.20
CA LEU A 66 -0.11 2.20 -5.38
C LEU A 66 -0.99 3.03 -4.45
N LEU A 67 -0.45 4.07 -3.82
CA LEU A 67 -1.20 5.00 -2.98
C LEU A 67 -2.30 5.71 -3.78
N CYS A 68 -1.99 6.20 -4.98
CA CYS A 68 -2.97 6.83 -5.86
C CYS A 68 -4.11 5.86 -6.23
N ILE A 69 -3.80 4.61 -6.57
CA ILE A 69 -4.82 3.59 -6.86
C ILE A 69 -5.68 3.32 -5.62
N SER A 70 -5.04 3.15 -4.47
CA SER A 70 -5.68 2.86 -3.18
C SER A 70 -6.65 3.97 -2.75
N LEU A 71 -6.28 5.23 -2.94
CA LEU A 71 -7.06 6.40 -2.54
C LEU A 71 -8.10 6.84 -3.60
N SER A 72 -7.98 6.36 -4.84
CA SER A 72 -8.89 6.75 -5.93
C SER A 72 -10.34 6.32 -5.68
N ARG A 73 -11.29 7.19 -6.04
CA ARG A 73 -12.73 6.93 -5.94
C ARG A 73 -13.16 5.90 -6.99
N ASP A 74 -14.15 5.07 -6.66
CA ASP A 74 -14.81 4.20 -7.64
C ASP A 74 -16.10 4.85 -8.16
N LYS A 75 -16.52 4.48 -9.37
CA LYS A 75 -17.61 5.11 -10.14
C LYS A 75 -19.00 4.97 -9.51
N GLU A 76 -19.23 3.89 -8.77
CA GLU A 76 -20.44 3.68 -7.97
C GLU A 76 -20.04 3.61 -6.50
N GLU A 77 -20.34 4.69 -5.77
CA GLU A 77 -20.06 4.75 -4.34
C GLU A 77 -21.30 4.40 -3.54
N ASP A 78 -21.19 3.26 -2.87
CA ASP A 78 -22.13 2.76 -1.88
C ASP A 78 -21.45 2.83 -0.51
N GLU A 79 -22.21 3.11 0.55
CA GLU A 79 -21.71 3.19 1.93
C GLU A 79 -20.94 1.92 2.32
N MET A 80 -21.39 0.78 1.81
CA MET A 80 -20.71 -0.50 2.03
C MET A 80 -19.33 -0.56 1.37
N THR A 81 -19.13 0.04 0.19
CA THR A 81 -17.81 0.10 -0.47
C THR A 81 -16.82 0.93 0.35
N ILE A 82 -17.31 1.98 1.01
CA ILE A 82 -16.51 2.80 1.93
C ILE A 82 -16.07 1.97 3.14
N ALA A 83 -17.03 1.25 3.75
CA ALA A 83 -16.76 0.40 4.89
C ALA A 83 -15.77 -0.73 4.55
N LEU A 84 -15.94 -1.40 3.41
CA LEU A 84 -15.05 -2.45 2.94
C LEU A 84 -13.61 -1.95 2.73
N ARG A 85 -13.45 -0.73 2.20
CA ARG A 85 -12.12 -0.14 2.00
C ARG A 85 -11.45 0.19 3.33
N ALA A 86 -12.19 0.77 4.28
CA ALA A 86 -11.69 1.05 5.62
C ALA A 86 -11.29 -0.24 6.35
N GLN A 87 -12.09 -1.30 6.25
CA GLN A 87 -11.75 -2.63 6.78
C GLN A 87 -10.50 -3.21 6.11
N SER A 88 -10.36 -3.06 4.79
CA SER A 88 -9.19 -3.55 4.05
C SER A 88 -7.90 -2.84 4.48
N TYR A 89 -7.95 -1.52 4.78
CA TYR A 89 -6.80 -0.81 5.36
C TYR A 89 -6.46 -1.32 6.76
N ALA A 90 -7.46 -1.57 7.61
CA ALA A 90 -7.23 -2.10 8.95
C ALA A 90 -6.58 -3.51 8.90
N ILE A 91 -7.09 -4.38 8.04
CA ILE A 91 -6.53 -5.73 7.82
C ILE A 91 -5.09 -5.63 7.29
N ALA A 92 -4.85 -4.79 6.29
CA ALA A 92 -3.51 -4.59 5.74
C ALA A 92 -2.51 -4.04 6.76
N PHE A 93 -2.96 -3.16 7.66
CA PHE A 93 -2.13 -2.66 8.75
C PHE A 93 -1.75 -3.77 9.73
N ILE A 94 -2.73 -4.55 10.20
CA ILE A 94 -2.48 -5.65 11.14
C ILE A 94 -1.55 -6.69 10.53
N ILE A 95 -1.82 -7.12 9.29
CA ILE A 95 -0.98 -8.09 8.57
C ILE A 95 0.41 -7.51 8.32
N GLY A 96 0.51 -6.23 7.96
CA GLY A 96 1.79 -5.55 7.75
C GLY A 96 2.66 -5.50 9.01
N VAL A 97 2.07 -5.20 10.16
CA VAL A 97 2.79 -5.22 11.45
C VAL A 97 3.25 -6.63 11.78
N LEU A 98 2.39 -7.64 11.63
CA LEU A 98 2.78 -9.04 11.85
C LEU A 98 3.91 -9.47 10.91
N TYR A 99 3.84 -9.06 9.64
CA TYR A 99 4.86 -9.35 8.63
C TYR A 99 6.21 -8.72 8.99
N ALA A 100 6.23 -7.44 9.39
CA ALA A 100 7.44 -6.75 9.82
C ALA A 100 8.08 -7.42 11.05
N LEU A 101 7.27 -7.92 11.98
CA LEU A 101 7.77 -8.61 13.17
C LEU A 101 8.26 -10.02 12.86
N ILE A 102 7.54 -10.79 12.04
CA ILE A 102 7.83 -12.22 11.82
C ILE A 102 8.96 -12.43 10.80
N MET A 103 9.00 -11.64 9.72
CA MET A 103 9.88 -11.91 8.60
C MET A 103 11.38 -11.88 8.94
N PRO A 104 11.91 -10.97 9.78
CA PRO A 104 13.33 -11.02 10.17
C PRO A 104 13.73 -12.35 10.82
N TYR A 105 12.83 -12.96 11.62
CA TYR A 105 13.07 -14.27 12.22
C TYR A 105 13.02 -15.40 11.18
N VAL A 106 12.10 -15.31 10.21
CA VAL A 106 12.01 -16.28 9.10
C VAL A 106 13.27 -16.20 8.24
N GLU A 107 13.75 -15.00 7.90
CA GLU A 107 14.96 -14.81 7.12
C GLU A 107 16.21 -15.33 7.86
N PHE A 108 16.31 -15.06 9.17
CA PHE A 108 17.38 -15.60 10.00
C PHE A 108 17.34 -17.14 10.04
N GLY A 109 16.15 -17.73 10.24
CA GLY A 109 15.97 -19.18 10.28
C GLY A 109 16.29 -19.86 8.96
N VAL A 110 15.79 -19.33 7.84
CA VAL A 110 16.07 -19.86 6.50
C VAL A 110 17.55 -19.71 6.15
N SER A 111 18.16 -18.57 6.47
CA SER A 111 19.57 -18.31 6.21
C SER A 111 20.47 -19.33 6.92
N ASN A 112 20.22 -19.60 8.21
CA ASN A 112 21.00 -20.55 9.00
C ASN A 112 20.87 -22.01 8.51
N VAL A 113 19.75 -22.37 7.87
CA VAL A 113 19.52 -23.71 7.31
C VAL A 113 20.13 -23.86 5.91
N VAL A 114 20.10 -22.80 5.10
CA VAL A 114 20.52 -22.85 3.68
C VAL A 114 21.99 -22.50 3.49
N HIS A 115 22.53 -21.56 4.26
CA HIS A 115 23.92 -21.14 4.18
C HIS A 115 24.56 -21.21 5.58
N SER A 116 25.47 -22.16 5.77
CA SER A 116 26.35 -22.28 6.96
C SER A 116 27.39 -21.14 7.02
N GLY A 117 26.96 -19.88 6.82
CA GLY A 117 27.83 -18.74 6.61
C GLY A 117 27.10 -17.42 6.78
N GLY A 118 26.82 -17.05 8.04
CA GLY A 118 26.82 -15.67 8.54
C GLY A 118 26.24 -14.56 7.66
N GLU A 119 25.08 -14.76 7.03
CA GLU A 119 24.41 -13.64 6.36
C GLU A 119 23.83 -12.70 7.42
N ALA A 120 24.22 -11.42 7.34
CA ALA A 120 23.79 -10.37 8.24
C ALA A 120 22.26 -10.24 8.27
N TYR A 121 21.71 -9.88 9.45
CA TYR A 121 20.32 -9.44 9.60
C TYR A 121 19.99 -8.44 8.49
N LYS A 122 19.18 -8.87 7.53
CA LYS A 122 18.64 -7.98 6.51
C LYS A 122 17.42 -7.32 7.13
N ASP A 123 17.55 -6.04 7.38
CA ASP A 123 16.42 -5.25 7.83
C ASP A 123 15.39 -5.18 6.70
N LEU A 124 14.13 -5.29 7.07
CA LEU A 124 13.05 -5.37 6.11
C LEU A 124 12.86 -3.98 5.50
N GLY A 125 13.29 -3.82 4.25
CA GLY A 125 13.34 -2.49 3.65
C GLY A 125 11.95 -1.83 3.60
N ASP A 126 11.86 -0.55 3.94
CA ASP A 126 10.62 0.24 3.98
C ASP A 126 9.76 0.07 2.71
N PHE A 127 10.42 -0.02 1.56
CA PHE A 127 9.77 -0.28 0.28
C PHE A 127 8.99 -1.60 0.27
N GLN A 128 9.60 -2.68 0.77
CA GLN A 128 8.99 -4.01 0.82
C GLN A 128 7.79 -4.02 1.76
N LEU A 129 7.92 -3.43 2.96
CA LEU A 129 6.82 -3.36 3.92
C LEU A 129 5.64 -2.56 3.36
N LEU A 130 5.89 -1.33 2.89
CA LEU A 130 4.83 -0.45 2.40
C LEU A 130 4.16 -1.01 1.14
N SER A 131 4.94 -1.52 0.19
CA SER A 131 4.37 -2.15 -1.01
C SER A 131 3.52 -3.37 -0.63
N PHE A 132 3.99 -4.21 0.30
CA PHE A 132 3.22 -5.36 0.77
C PHE A 132 1.90 -4.93 1.42
N MET A 133 1.91 -3.93 2.29
CA MET A 133 0.69 -3.39 2.91
C MET A 133 -0.31 -2.90 1.86
N PHE A 134 0.13 -2.13 0.86
CA PHE A 134 -0.76 -1.67 -0.21
C PHE A 134 -1.29 -2.82 -1.07
N LEU A 135 -0.46 -3.81 -1.39
CA LEU A 135 -0.88 -4.98 -2.16
C LEU A 135 -1.93 -5.80 -1.41
N ILE A 136 -1.75 -6.03 -0.10
CA ILE A 136 -2.73 -6.71 0.75
C ILE A 136 -4.02 -5.91 0.81
N GLN A 137 -3.94 -4.59 1.05
CA GLN A 137 -5.12 -3.72 1.10
C GLN A 137 -5.93 -3.77 -0.20
N LEU A 138 -5.27 -3.61 -1.35
CA LEU A 138 -5.92 -3.70 -2.66
C LEU A 138 -6.45 -5.11 -2.93
N GLY A 139 -5.68 -6.14 -2.59
CA GLY A 139 -6.07 -7.55 -2.75
C GLY A 139 -7.35 -7.89 -2.00
N PHE A 140 -7.42 -7.57 -0.71
CA PHE A 140 -8.64 -7.77 0.09
C PHE A 140 -9.79 -6.91 -0.43
N TYR A 141 -9.54 -5.66 -0.77
CA TYR A 141 -10.57 -4.77 -1.30
C TYR A 141 -11.21 -5.34 -2.58
N TYR A 142 -10.41 -5.74 -3.56
CA TYR A 142 -10.92 -6.31 -4.82
C TYR A 142 -11.53 -7.69 -4.64
N THR A 143 -11.00 -8.51 -3.73
CA THR A 143 -11.53 -9.84 -3.42
C THR A 143 -12.91 -9.73 -2.77
N LEU A 144 -13.04 -8.92 -1.71
CA LEU A 144 -14.32 -8.68 -1.04
C LEU A 144 -15.34 -8.01 -1.96
N LYS A 145 -14.88 -7.14 -2.86
CA LYS A 145 -15.74 -6.52 -3.90
C LYS A 145 -16.27 -7.55 -4.90
N ARG A 146 -15.54 -8.63 -5.20
CA ARG A 146 -15.94 -9.68 -6.14
C ARG A 146 -16.90 -10.72 -5.54
N TYR A 147 -16.81 -10.95 -4.22
CA TYR A 147 -17.72 -11.86 -3.51
C TYR A 147 -19.07 -11.21 -3.14
N ARG A 148 -19.28 -9.96 -3.56
CA ARG A 148 -20.57 -9.25 -3.56
C ARG A 148 -21.18 -9.32 -4.95
#